data_AF-A0A8T6JTI5-F1
#
_entry.id   AF-A0A8T6JTI5-F1
#
_cell.length_a   1.000
_cell.length_b   1.000
_cell.length_c   1.000
_cell.angle_alpha   90.00
_cell.angle_beta   90.00
_cell.angle_gamma   90.00
#
_symmetry.space_group_name_H-M   'P 1'
#
loop_
_entity.id
_entity.type
_entity.pdbx_description
1 polymer ?
#
loop_
_entity_poly.entity_id
_entity_poly.type
_entity_poly.pdbx_seq_one_letter_code
_entity_poly.pdbx_strand_id
1 'polypeptide(L)' 'TQRAVSQQMMRYWTNFARTGDPNGEGLPHWPAAEYENTMYFTPDGVQSREDAWIARLDALNELVGM' A
#
# COMPACT_ATOMS: atom_id res chain seq x y z
N THR A 1 7.90 -11.07 -13.17
CA THR A 1 7.63 -9.82 -12.43
C THR A 1 6.15 -9.64 -12.14
N GLN A 2 5.26 -9.35 -13.11
CA GLN A 2 3.81 -9.12 -12.84
C GLN A 2 3.07 -10.26 -12.14
N ARG A 3 3.28 -11.51 -12.55
CA ARG A 3 2.62 -12.67 -11.91
C ARG A 3 2.99 -12.81 -10.42
N ALA A 4 4.25 -12.54 -10.08
CA ALA A 4 4.72 -12.60 -8.69
C ALA A 4 4.10 -11.48 -7.84
N VAL A 5 3.98 -10.27 -8.40
CA VAL A 5 3.34 -9.12 -7.75
C VAL A 5 1.84 -9.39 -7.53
N SER A 6 1.16 -9.97 -8.53
CA SER A 6 -0.24 -10.38 -8.42
C SER A 6 -0.44 -11.45 -7.33
N GLN A 7 0.46 -12.43 -7.22
CA GLN A 7 0.42 -13.41 -6.14
C GLN A 7 0.60 -12.77 -4.76
N GLN A 8 1.52 -11.80 -4.62
CA GLN A 8 1.70 -11.06 -3.37
C GLN A 8 0.44 -10.27 -3.00
N MET A 9 -0.17 -9.55 -3.95
CA MET A 9 -1.46 -8.87 -3.73
C MET A 9 -2.52 -9.82 -3.21
N MET A 10 -2.72 -10.97 -3.86
CA MET A 10 -3.72 -11.95 -3.43
C MET A 10 -3.45 -12.45 -2.01
N ARG A 11 -2.19 -12.63 -1.62
CA ARG A 11 -1.82 -13.05 -0.26
C ARG A 11 -2.16 -11.98 0.78
N TYR A 12 -1.82 -10.72 0.54
CA TYR A 12 -2.19 -9.61 1.45
C TYR A 12 -3.71 -9.55 1.65
N TRP A 13 -4.48 -9.58 0.56
CA TRP A 13 -5.95 -9.54 0.63
C TRP A 13 -6.54 -10.73 1.37
N THR A 14 -6.00 -11.93 1.13
CA THR A 14 -6.46 -13.17 1.78
C THR A 14 -6.13 -13.21 3.27
N ASN A 15 -4.97 -12.68 3.66
CA ASN A 15 -4.60 -12.55 5.07
C ASN A 15 -5.54 -11.57 5.77
N PHE A 16 -5.71 -10.38 5.18
CA PHE A 16 -6.59 -9.35 5.73
C PHE A 16 -8.02 -9.83 5.92
N ALA A 17 -8.61 -10.47 4.89
CA ALA A 17 -9.96 -11.01 4.97
C ALA A 17 -10.13 -12.08 6.07
N ARG A 18 -9.06 -12.78 6.45
CA ARG A 18 -9.08 -13.85 7.47
C ARG A 18 -8.85 -13.33 8.88
N THR A 19 -7.94 -12.39 9.08
CA THR A 19 -7.42 -12.02 10.41
C THR A 19 -7.50 -10.53 10.71
N GLY A 20 -7.81 -9.68 9.73
CA GLY A 20 -7.68 -8.23 9.83
C GLY A 20 -6.23 -7.72 9.69
N ASP A 21 -5.23 -8.60 9.66
CA ASP A 21 -3.83 -8.26 9.42
C ASP A 21 -3.43 -8.73 8.01
N PRO A 22 -3.03 -7.82 7.09
CA PRO A 22 -2.61 -8.21 5.75
C PRO A 22 -1.25 -8.96 5.74
N ASN A 23 -0.46 -8.87 6.80
CA ASN A 23 0.92 -9.37 6.83
C ASN A 23 1.02 -10.90 6.90
N GLY A 24 2.19 -11.43 6.55
CA GLY A 24 2.50 -12.87 6.59
C GLY A 24 3.91 -13.18 6.11
N GLU A 25 4.35 -14.43 6.31
CA GLU A 25 5.71 -14.85 5.99
C GLU A 25 6.09 -14.58 4.52
N GLY A 26 7.28 -14.02 4.29
CA GLY A 26 7.80 -13.73 2.95
C GLY A 26 7.08 -12.60 2.21
N LEU A 27 6.23 -11.82 2.88
CA LEU A 27 5.69 -10.57 2.35
C LEU A 27 6.46 -9.37 2.95
N PRO A 28 6.73 -8.33 2.17
CA PRO A 28 7.12 -7.03 2.72
C PRO A 28 6.12 -6.57 3.81
N HIS A 29 6.61 -5.86 4.82
CA HIS A 29 5.71 -5.39 5.87
C HIS A 29 4.80 -4.28 5.34
N TRP A 30 3.49 -4.44 5.54
CA TRP A 30 2.50 -3.40 5.34
C TRP A 30 2.11 -2.83 6.72
N PRO A 31 2.64 -1.65 7.09
CA PRO A 31 2.29 -1.03 8.36
C PRO A 31 0.83 -0.55 8.34
N ALA A 32 0.21 -0.47 9.51
CA ALA A 32 -1.07 0.21 9.66
C ALA A 32 -0.91 1.68 9.19
N ALA A 33 -1.99 2.24 8.64
CA ALA A 33 -1.95 3.60 8.12
C ALA A 33 -1.83 4.60 9.30
N GLU A 34 -0.62 5.12 9.49
CA GLU A 34 -0.33 6.26 10.39
C GLU A 34 -0.01 7.55 9.59
N TYR A 35 -0.60 7.67 8.39
CA TYR A 35 -0.66 8.86 7.52
C TYR A 35 0.45 9.15 6.51
N GLU A 36 1.52 8.37 6.41
CA GLU A 36 2.60 8.76 5.48
C GLU A 36 3.00 7.68 4.46
N ASN A 37 2.72 6.40 4.74
CA ASN A 37 3.21 5.32 3.90
C ASN A 37 2.11 4.60 3.12
N THR A 38 2.25 4.58 1.79
CA THR A 38 1.40 3.80 0.89
C THR A 38 2.11 2.52 0.47
N MET A 39 1.37 1.42 0.36
CA MET A 39 1.87 0.19 -0.22
C MET A 39 1.80 0.26 -1.75
N TYR A 40 2.96 0.21 -2.42
CA TYR A 40 3.06 0.24 -3.87
C TYR A 40 3.30 -1.15 -4.44
N PHE A 41 2.52 -1.49 -5.46
CA PHE A 41 2.66 -2.71 -6.23
C PHE A 41 3.16 -2.33 -7.64
N THR A 42 4.47 -2.44 -7.86
CA THR A 42 5.11 -2.06 -9.13
C THR A 42 5.68 -3.29 -9.84
N PRO A 43 6.02 -3.20 -11.14
CA PRO A 43 6.71 -4.29 -11.84
C PRO A 43 8.03 -4.72 -11.16
N ASP A 44 8.67 -3.80 -10.43
CA ASP A 44 9.97 -4.00 -9.76
C ASP A 44 9.81 -4.58 -8.35
N GLY A 45 8.60 -4.59 -7.79
CA GLY A 45 8.32 -5.23 -6.51
C GLY A 45 7.20 -4.58 -5.71
N VAL A 46 6.99 -5.11 -4.51
CA VAL A 46 6.03 -4.59 -3.52
C VAL A 46 6.79 -3.88 -2.42
N GLN A 47 6.45 -2.63 -2.14
CA GLN A 47 7.18 -1.78 -1.20
C GLN A 47 6.24 -0.81 -0.48
N SER A 48 6.38 -0.70 0.83
CA SER A 48 5.82 0.41 1.59
C SER A 48 6.79 1.59 1.52
N ARG A 49 6.31 2.75 1.11
CA ARG A 49 7.11 3.99 1.05
C ARG A 49 6.23 5.21 1.26
N GLU A 50 6.86 6.32 1.58
CA GLU A 50 6.21 7.60 1.77
C GLU A 50 5.45 8.02 0.50
N ASP A 51 4.20 8.44 0.67
CA ASP A 51 3.37 8.86 -0.44
C ASP A 51 3.50 10.37 -0.68
N ALA A 52 4.48 10.74 -1.50
CA ALA A 52 4.74 12.12 -1.88
C ALA A 52 3.55 12.81 -2.59
N TRP A 53 2.53 12.04 -3.02
CA TRP A 53 1.30 12.60 -3.54
C TRP A 53 0.37 13.14 -2.46
N ILE A 54 0.49 12.72 -1.19
CA ILE A 54 -0.38 13.23 -0.12
C ILE A 54 -0.22 14.75 0.02
N ALA A 55 1.01 15.28 0.07
CA ALA A 55 1.24 16.72 0.08
C ALA A 55 0.63 17.45 -1.13
N ARG A 56 0.63 16.79 -2.30
CA ARG A 56 0.00 17.32 -3.53
C ARG A 56 -1.52 17.28 -3.43
N LEU A 57 -2.11 16.22 -2.88
CA LEU A 57 -3.54 16.03 -2.69
C LEU A 57 -4.09 16.99 -1.64
N ASP A 58 -3.38 17.20 -0.54
CA ASP A 58 -3.73 18.18 0.49
C ASP A 58 -3.78 19.59 -0.11
N ALA A 59 -2.74 19.98 -0.87
CA ALA A 59 -2.72 21.26 -1.56
C ALA A 59 -3.85 21.40 -2.60
N LEU A 60 -4.28 20.31 -3.23
CA LEU A 60 -5.42 20.33 -4.14
C LEU A 60 -6.75 20.47 -3.38
N ASN A 61 -6.95 19.72 -2.31
CA ASN A 61 -8.15 19.79 -1.47
C ASN A 61 -8.36 21.21 -0.93
N GLU A 62 -7.28 21.86 -0.47
CA GLU A 62 -7.31 23.27 -0.06
C GLU A 62 -7.69 24.23 -1.19
N LEU A 63 -7.14 24.03 -2.39
CA LEU A 63 -7.42 24.88 -3.57
C LEU A 63 -8.83 24.69 -4.13
N VAL A 64 -9.39 23.48 -4.06
CA VAL A 64 -10.73 23.16 -4.58
C VAL A 64 -11.81 23.30 -3.48
N GLY A 65 -11.40 23.53 -2.22
CA GLY A 65 -12.30 23.73 -1.09
C GLY A 65 -13.08 22.47 -0.69
N MET A 66 -12.47 21.30 -0.87
CA MET A 66 -13.05 19.99 -0.51
C MET A 66 -12.33 19.38 0.68
#